data_AF-A0A951X7D6-F1
#
_entry.id   AF-A0A951X7D6-F1
#
_cell.length_a   1.000
_cell.length_b   1.000
_cell.length_c   1.000
_cell.angle_alpha   90.00
_cell.angle_beta   90.00
_cell.angle_gamma   90.00
#
_symmetry.space_group_name_H-M   'P 1'
#
loop_
_entity.id
_entity.type
_entity.pdbx_description
1 polymer ?
#
loop_
_entity_poly.entity_id
_entity_poly.type
_entity_poly.pdbx_seq_one_letter_code
_entity_poly.pdbx_strand_id
1 'polypeptide(L)'
;MNIERVKRLLKQREIIRLEFKEAATALPGNLFETICAMLNREGGDILLGIDGNGNISGVNDGAVFKMVTDLINLSNNPHGEGPIDPANFVPFPKNPLIAKFFIQLGWVEELGSGILTTTRLMKEYAGKGKTVFIEGWTFKTIIPLPDRKAIAISDTISDTVKERLSKAVKLLLTYPGLKVNELVEKLEVSERTAKRDLEKIRALVEYRGSKKTGGYFLTDHMLLKLDKLKTNY
;
A
#
# COMPACT_ATOMS: atom_id res chain seq x y z
N MET A 1 14.63 -6.34 -31.40
CA MET A 1 16.04 -6.80 -31.49
C MET A 1 16.46 -6.76 -32.96
N ASN A 2 17.65 -6.26 -33.30
CA ASN A 2 18.12 -6.20 -34.70
C ASN A 2 18.69 -7.56 -35.13
N ILE A 3 18.50 -7.92 -36.40
CA ILE A 3 19.00 -9.15 -37.03
C ILE A 3 20.52 -9.30 -36.92
N GLU A 4 21.28 -8.21 -36.93
CA GLU A 4 22.73 -8.24 -36.72
C GLU A 4 23.11 -8.73 -35.32
N ARG A 5 22.33 -8.34 -34.30
CA ARG A 5 22.54 -8.85 -32.93
C ARG A 5 22.22 -10.34 -32.86
N VAL A 6 21.13 -10.78 -33.49
CA VAL A 6 20.77 -12.21 -33.56
C VAL A 6 21.89 -13.01 -34.23
N LYS A 7 22.41 -12.55 -35.38
CA LYS A 7 23.55 -13.19 -36.06
C LYS A 7 24.82 -13.25 -35.20
N ARG A 8 25.05 -12.27 -34.32
CA ARG A 8 26.17 -12.33 -33.35
C ARG A 8 25.92 -13.36 -32.25
N LEU A 9 24.70 -13.46 -31.74
CA LEU A 9 24.32 -14.44 -30.72
C LEU A 9 24.39 -15.87 -31.27
N LEU A 10 23.96 -16.10 -32.51
CA LEU A 10 24.05 -17.41 -33.18
C LEU A 10 25.49 -17.94 -33.33
N LYS A 11 26.50 -17.06 -33.30
CA LYS A 11 27.92 -17.46 -33.35
C LYS A 11 28.47 -17.86 -31.98
N GLN A 12 27.71 -17.61 -30.92
CA GLN A 12 28.07 -17.97 -29.56
C GLN A 12 27.48 -19.35 -29.23
N ARG A 13 28.05 -20.02 -28.24
CA ARG A 13 27.42 -21.18 -27.61
C ARG A 13 26.48 -20.72 -26.51
N GLU A 14 25.62 -21.62 -26.04
CA GLU A 14 24.83 -21.38 -24.84
C GLU A 14 25.74 -20.99 -23.68
N ILE A 15 25.35 -19.93 -23.00
CA ILE A 15 26.03 -19.38 -21.83
C ILE A 15 24.97 -18.90 -20.85
N ILE A 16 25.38 -18.52 -19.65
CA ILE A 16 24.50 -18.04 -18.56
C ILE A 16 23.46 -16.99 -19.01
N ARG A 17 23.73 -16.22 -20.07
CA ARG A 17 22.88 -15.14 -20.59
C ARG A 17 22.33 -15.40 -22.00
N LEU A 18 22.58 -16.57 -22.57
CA LEU A 18 22.11 -16.95 -23.90
C LEU A 18 21.69 -18.42 -23.88
N GLU A 19 20.40 -18.68 -24.11
CA GLU A 19 19.84 -20.03 -24.19
C GLU A 19 19.19 -20.24 -25.56
N PHE A 20 19.40 -21.42 -26.14
CA PHE A 20 18.71 -21.89 -27.32
C PHE A 20 17.61 -22.87 -26.92
N LYS A 21 16.43 -22.72 -27.49
CA LYS A 21 15.34 -23.68 -27.29
C LYS A 21 14.72 -24.06 -28.61
N GLU A 22 14.54 -25.35 -28.79
CA GLU A 22 13.73 -25.88 -29.89
C GLU A 22 12.27 -25.52 -29.66
N ALA A 23 11.65 -24.92 -30.66
CA ALA A 23 10.24 -24.58 -30.63
C ALA A 23 9.73 -24.54 -32.06
N ALA A 24 8.70 -25.32 -32.38
CA ALA A 24 8.12 -25.36 -33.71
C ALA A 24 6.75 -24.66 -33.74
N THR A 25 5.79 -25.13 -32.93
CA THR A 25 4.40 -24.65 -32.94
C THR A 25 3.88 -24.21 -31.57
N ALA A 26 4.68 -24.39 -30.52
CA ALA A 26 4.33 -24.06 -29.14
C ALA A 26 5.58 -23.66 -28.35
N LEU A 27 5.37 -23.01 -27.21
CA LEU A 27 6.47 -22.68 -26.28
C LEU A 27 7.08 -23.98 -25.69
N PRO A 28 8.41 -24.05 -25.53
CA PRO A 28 9.07 -25.14 -24.84
C PRO A 28 8.56 -25.28 -23.40
N GLY A 29 8.35 -26.50 -22.91
CA GLY A 29 7.85 -26.74 -21.55
C GLY A 29 8.74 -26.19 -20.44
N ASN A 30 10.05 -26.15 -20.65
CA ASN A 30 11.05 -25.61 -19.72
C ASN A 30 11.41 -24.14 -19.97
N LEU A 31 10.67 -23.43 -20.84
CA LEU A 31 10.96 -22.03 -21.16
C LEU A 31 10.91 -21.13 -19.92
N PHE A 32 9.90 -21.31 -19.07
CA PHE A 32 9.73 -20.49 -17.87
C PHE A 32 10.81 -20.74 -16.81
N GLU A 33 11.37 -21.94 -16.75
CA GLU A 33 12.52 -22.24 -15.89
C GLU A 33 13.75 -21.43 -16.32
N THR A 34 14.04 -21.39 -17.62
CA THR A 34 15.12 -20.56 -18.19
C THR A 34 14.86 -19.08 -17.95
N ILE A 35 13.62 -18.60 -18.16
CA ILE A 35 13.25 -17.20 -17.88
C ILE A 35 13.52 -16.85 -16.41
N CYS A 36 13.04 -17.67 -15.47
CA CYS A 36 13.28 -17.47 -14.04
C CYS A 36 14.77 -17.49 -13.69
N ALA A 37 15.53 -18.44 -14.24
CA ALA A 37 16.97 -18.54 -14.01
C ALA A 37 17.73 -17.28 -14.47
N MET A 38 17.36 -16.72 -15.62
CA MET A 38 17.97 -15.49 -16.15
C MET A 38 17.53 -14.24 -15.37
N LEU A 39 16.24 -14.13 -15.01
CA LEU A 39 15.71 -13.02 -14.22
C LEU A 39 16.33 -12.96 -12.81
N ASN A 40 16.71 -14.10 -12.25
CA ASN A 40 17.44 -14.18 -10.98
C ASN A 40 18.92 -13.75 -11.08
N ARG A 41 19.42 -13.40 -12.28
CA ARG A 41 20.76 -12.86 -12.53
C ARG A 41 20.69 -11.48 -13.19
N GLU A 42 21.35 -11.30 -14.34
CA GLU A 42 21.39 -10.03 -15.09
C GLU A 42 20.50 -10.06 -16.34
N GLY A 43 19.52 -10.97 -16.37
CA GLY A 43 18.74 -11.27 -17.58
C GLY A 43 19.59 -11.93 -18.68
N GLY A 44 19.01 -12.06 -19.86
CA GLY A 44 19.64 -12.71 -21.01
C GLY A 44 18.75 -12.70 -22.25
N ASP A 45 19.24 -13.36 -23.30
CA ASP A 45 18.55 -13.59 -24.55
C ASP A 45 18.16 -15.08 -24.64
N ILE A 46 16.90 -15.37 -24.98
CA ILE A 46 16.44 -16.73 -25.30
C ILE A 46 16.03 -16.73 -26.77
N LEU A 47 16.64 -17.62 -27.57
CA LEU A 47 16.29 -17.77 -28.98
C LEU A 47 15.48 -19.05 -29.18
N LEU A 48 14.28 -18.91 -29.74
CA LEU A 48 13.38 -20.01 -30.05
C LEU A 48 13.57 -20.51 -31.49
N GLY A 49 13.42 -21.82 -31.69
CA GLY A 49 13.64 -22.47 -33.00
C GLY A 49 15.11 -22.75 -33.28
N ILE A 50 15.89 -23.02 -32.23
CA ILE A 50 17.31 -23.38 -32.32
C ILE A 50 17.59 -24.55 -31.41
N ASP A 51 18.29 -25.57 -31.91
CA ASP A 51 18.70 -26.72 -31.10
C ASP A 51 19.89 -26.40 -30.17
N GLY A 52 20.21 -27.31 -29.25
CA GLY A 52 21.33 -27.16 -28.31
C GLY A 52 22.72 -27.13 -28.97
N ASN A 53 22.81 -27.43 -30.27
CA ASN A 53 24.05 -27.32 -31.05
C ASN A 53 24.16 -25.99 -31.81
N GLY A 54 23.14 -25.14 -31.76
CA GLY A 54 23.07 -23.87 -32.48
C GLY A 54 22.52 -24.00 -33.91
N ASN A 55 21.96 -25.14 -34.30
CA ASN A 55 21.29 -25.29 -35.59
C ASN A 55 19.89 -24.68 -35.55
N ILE A 56 19.54 -23.96 -36.61
CA ILE A 56 18.23 -23.29 -36.71
C ILE A 56 17.19 -24.30 -37.19
N SER A 57 16.31 -24.74 -36.29
CA SER A 57 15.14 -25.57 -36.62
C SER A 57 13.95 -24.72 -37.08
N GLY A 58 13.90 -23.45 -36.68
CA GLY A 58 12.87 -22.48 -37.05
C GLY A 58 11.58 -22.63 -36.24
N VAL A 59 10.75 -21.57 -36.29
CA VAL A 59 9.41 -21.53 -35.68
C VAL A 59 8.40 -21.42 -36.82
N ASN A 60 7.26 -22.10 -36.72
CA ASN A 60 6.18 -22.00 -37.69
C ASN A 60 5.55 -20.58 -37.64
N ASP A 61 5.58 -19.86 -38.76
CA ASP A 61 5.05 -18.50 -38.88
C ASP A 61 3.59 -18.37 -38.41
N GLY A 62 2.74 -19.36 -38.69
CA GLY A 62 1.34 -19.40 -38.26
C GLY A 62 1.16 -19.59 -36.76
N ALA A 63 2.17 -20.11 -36.06
CA ALA A 63 2.17 -20.32 -34.62
C ALA A 63 2.76 -19.15 -33.83
N VAL A 64 3.52 -18.26 -34.46
CA VAL A 64 4.24 -17.15 -33.79
C VAL A 64 3.28 -16.29 -32.95
N PHE A 65 2.14 -15.89 -33.52
CA PHE A 65 1.17 -15.06 -32.81
C PHE A 65 0.59 -15.76 -31.57
N LYS A 66 0.27 -17.05 -31.71
CA LYS A 66 -0.20 -17.89 -30.59
C LYS A 66 0.88 -18.01 -29.52
N MET A 67 2.13 -18.29 -29.90
CA MET A 67 3.24 -18.44 -28.96
C MET A 67 3.54 -17.14 -28.20
N VAL A 68 3.48 -15.99 -28.86
CA VAL A 68 3.60 -14.68 -28.18
C VAL A 68 2.46 -14.46 -27.19
N THR A 69 1.22 -14.76 -27.62
CA THR A 69 0.04 -14.69 -26.74
C THR A 69 0.17 -15.62 -25.53
N ASP A 70 0.58 -16.87 -25.75
CA ASP A 70 0.81 -17.85 -24.69
C ASP A 70 1.90 -17.36 -23.71
N LEU A 71 2.99 -16.75 -24.21
CA LEU A 71 4.06 -16.20 -23.37
C LEU A 71 3.54 -15.08 -22.47
N ILE A 72 2.74 -14.16 -23.02
CA ILE A 72 2.15 -13.05 -22.27
C ILE A 72 1.17 -13.57 -21.21
N ASN A 73 0.28 -14.49 -21.58
CA ASN A 73 -0.75 -15.02 -20.69
C ASN A 73 -0.18 -15.88 -19.56
N LEU A 74 0.90 -16.61 -19.82
CA LEU A 74 1.57 -17.45 -18.83
C LEU A 74 2.60 -16.67 -17.99
N SER A 75 2.98 -15.47 -18.42
CA SER A 75 3.78 -14.54 -17.61
C SER A 75 2.92 -13.81 -16.57
N ASN A 76 3.56 -13.10 -15.63
CA ASN A 76 2.88 -12.32 -14.59
C ASN A 76 1.87 -11.33 -15.20
N ASN A 77 0.59 -11.71 -15.20
CA ASN A 77 -0.50 -10.87 -15.68
C ASN A 77 -1.20 -10.19 -14.48
N PRO A 78 -1.06 -8.86 -14.32
CA PRO A 78 -1.77 -8.14 -13.27
C PRO A 78 -3.27 -8.14 -13.55
N HIS A 79 -4.06 -8.44 -12.53
CA HIS A 79 -5.53 -8.45 -12.61
C HIS A 79 -6.11 -7.08 -12.24
N GLY A 80 -5.57 -6.02 -12.85
CA GLY A 80 -5.93 -4.63 -12.61
C GLY A 80 -4.72 -3.71 -12.64
N GLU A 81 -4.97 -2.40 -12.61
CA GLU A 81 -3.94 -1.39 -12.46
C GLU A 81 -4.33 -0.38 -11.38
N GLY A 82 -3.33 0.07 -10.62
CA GLY A 82 -3.50 1.14 -9.65
C GLY A 82 -3.73 0.65 -8.22
N PRO A 83 -4.13 1.56 -7.32
CA PRO A 83 -4.25 1.27 -5.90
C PRO A 83 -5.40 0.28 -5.63
N ILE A 84 -5.09 -0.78 -4.87
CA ILE A 84 -6.07 -1.74 -4.38
C ILE A 84 -6.87 -1.09 -3.25
N ASP A 85 -8.20 -1.12 -3.36
CA ASP A 85 -9.09 -0.74 -2.27
C ASP A 85 -9.33 -1.95 -1.35
N PRO A 86 -8.81 -1.97 -0.10
CA PRO A 86 -8.99 -3.10 0.80
C PRO A 86 -10.46 -3.42 1.12
N ALA A 87 -11.39 -2.47 0.96
CA ALA A 87 -12.81 -2.69 1.21
C ALA A 87 -13.54 -3.39 0.05
N ASN A 88 -13.05 -3.24 -1.19
CA ASN A 88 -13.73 -3.69 -2.41
C ASN A 88 -12.85 -4.56 -3.30
N PHE A 89 -11.68 -5.02 -2.82
CA PHE A 89 -10.82 -5.87 -3.64
C PHE A 89 -11.31 -7.32 -3.66
N VAL A 90 -11.17 -7.94 -4.83
CA VAL A 90 -11.37 -9.38 -5.03
C VAL A 90 -9.98 -10.01 -5.18
N PRO A 91 -9.57 -10.91 -4.28
CA PRO A 91 -8.26 -11.54 -4.36
C PRO A 91 -8.19 -12.47 -5.57
N PHE A 92 -7.15 -12.31 -6.38
CA PHE A 92 -6.91 -13.14 -7.55
C PHE A 92 -5.54 -13.83 -7.49
N PRO A 93 -5.46 -15.17 -7.58
CA PRO A 93 -4.19 -15.86 -7.57
C PRO A 93 -3.59 -15.83 -8.98
N LYS A 94 -2.52 -15.04 -9.16
CA LYS A 94 -1.78 -14.99 -10.43
C LYS A 94 -1.32 -16.37 -10.92
N ASN A 95 -0.96 -17.25 -9.99
CA ASN A 95 -0.75 -18.66 -10.25
C ASN A 95 -1.56 -19.50 -9.24
N PRO A 96 -2.71 -20.08 -9.64
CA PRO A 96 -3.56 -20.87 -8.75
C PRO A 96 -2.87 -22.11 -8.16
N LEU A 97 -1.92 -22.72 -8.88
CA LEU A 97 -1.19 -23.90 -8.39
C LEU A 97 -0.25 -23.53 -7.24
N ILE A 98 0.50 -22.44 -7.40
CA ILE A 98 1.39 -21.92 -6.35
C ILE A 98 0.55 -21.49 -5.13
N ALA A 99 -0.57 -20.80 -5.35
CA ALA A 99 -1.46 -20.39 -4.27
C ALA A 99 -2.00 -21.61 -3.49
N LYS A 100 -2.48 -22.64 -4.20
CA LYS A 100 -2.96 -23.89 -3.58
C LYS A 100 -1.85 -24.60 -2.79
N PHE A 101 -0.63 -24.65 -3.33
CA PHE A 101 0.52 -25.24 -2.66
C PHE A 101 0.80 -24.56 -1.31
N PHE A 102 0.87 -23.22 -1.26
CA PHE A 102 1.13 -22.50 0.00
C PHE A 102 -0.02 -22.54 1.00
N ILE A 103 -1.27 -22.59 0.52
CA ILE A 103 -2.45 -22.82 1.38
C ILE A 103 -2.37 -24.21 2.02
N GLN A 104 -2.02 -25.24 1.26
CA GLN A 104 -1.87 -26.62 1.77
C GLN A 104 -0.74 -26.75 2.81
N LEU A 105 0.32 -25.95 2.69
CA LEU A 105 1.39 -25.87 3.68
C LEU A 105 0.99 -25.10 4.96
N GLY A 106 -0.18 -24.45 4.99
CA GLY A 106 -0.62 -23.61 6.09
C GLY A 106 0.17 -22.30 6.24
N TRP A 107 0.92 -21.89 5.21
CA TRP A 107 1.69 -20.64 5.21
C TRP A 107 0.84 -19.43 4.78
N VAL A 108 -0.26 -19.70 4.08
CA VAL A 108 -1.25 -18.72 3.67
C VAL A 108 -2.59 -19.20 4.19
N GLU A 109 -3.25 -18.38 5.03
CA GLU A 109 -4.59 -18.70 5.56
C GLU A 109 -5.63 -18.65 4.45
N GLU A 110 -5.78 -17.48 3.82
CA GLU A 110 -6.72 -17.24 2.74
C GLU A 110 -6.10 -16.30 1.70
N LEU A 111 -6.51 -16.46 0.45
CA LEU A 111 -6.04 -15.59 -0.62
C LEU A 111 -6.44 -14.14 -0.33
N GLY A 112 -5.46 -13.24 -0.27
CA GLY A 112 -5.71 -11.82 -0.04
C GLY A 112 -5.86 -11.39 1.41
N SER A 113 -5.83 -12.31 2.38
CA SER A 113 -5.85 -11.97 3.81
C SER A 113 -4.70 -11.04 4.21
N GLY A 114 -3.55 -11.14 3.53
CA GLY A 114 -2.40 -10.26 3.76
C GLY A 114 -2.70 -8.77 3.58
N ILE A 115 -3.45 -8.39 2.54
CA ILE A 115 -3.82 -6.98 2.29
C ILE A 115 -4.70 -6.45 3.43
N LEU A 116 -5.69 -7.25 3.85
CA LEU A 116 -6.61 -6.91 4.93
C LEU A 116 -5.89 -6.84 6.28
N THR A 117 -5.11 -7.86 6.61
CA THR A 117 -4.38 -7.97 7.88
C THR A 117 -3.34 -6.87 8.00
N THR A 118 -2.54 -6.62 6.96
CA THR A 118 -1.59 -5.50 6.97
C THR A 118 -2.32 -4.16 7.07
N THR A 119 -3.42 -3.95 6.34
CA THR A 119 -4.20 -2.69 6.46
C THR A 119 -4.75 -2.49 7.87
N ARG A 120 -5.22 -3.57 8.52
CA ARG A 120 -5.71 -3.55 9.90
C ARG A 120 -4.58 -3.21 10.89
N LEU A 121 -3.50 -3.99 10.87
CA LEU A 121 -2.38 -3.83 11.79
C LEU A 121 -1.70 -2.46 11.61
N MET A 122 -1.59 -1.95 10.39
CA MET A 122 -0.92 -0.67 10.17
C MET A 122 -1.65 0.53 10.79
N LYS A 123 -2.99 0.45 10.96
CA LYS A 123 -3.74 1.46 11.74
C LYS A 123 -3.29 1.49 13.20
N GLU A 124 -2.95 0.33 13.76
CA GLU A 124 -2.50 0.17 15.14
C GLU A 124 -1.02 0.57 15.29
N TYR A 125 -0.16 0.22 14.32
CA TYR A 125 1.30 0.39 14.42
C TYR A 125 1.85 1.75 13.92
N ALA A 126 1.33 2.30 12.82
CA ALA A 126 1.84 3.56 12.24
C ALA A 126 0.91 4.76 12.46
N GLY A 127 -0.21 4.57 13.16
CA GLY A 127 -1.21 5.60 13.39
C GLY A 127 -1.84 6.11 12.10
N LYS A 128 -1.58 7.37 11.73
CA LYS A 128 -2.26 8.07 10.62
C LYS A 128 -1.80 7.67 9.22
N GLY A 129 -0.74 6.88 9.10
CA GLY A 129 -0.26 6.41 7.80
C GLY A 129 -1.21 5.41 7.17
N LYS A 130 -1.66 5.66 5.94
CA LYS A 130 -2.43 4.68 5.15
C LYS A 130 -1.47 3.79 4.36
N THR A 131 -1.53 2.48 4.57
CA THR A 131 -0.86 1.50 3.71
C THR A 131 -1.50 1.53 2.32
N VAL A 132 -0.67 1.56 1.29
CA VAL A 132 -1.14 1.53 -0.11
C VAL A 132 -0.53 0.31 -0.79
N PHE A 133 -1.40 -0.49 -1.38
CA PHE A 133 -1.03 -1.59 -2.28
C PHE A 133 -1.37 -1.15 -3.70
N ILE A 134 -0.44 -1.28 -4.63
CA ILE A 134 -0.62 -0.88 -6.03
C ILE A 134 -0.41 -2.11 -6.89
N GLU A 135 -1.48 -2.51 -7.59
CA GLU A 135 -1.45 -3.58 -8.59
C GLU A 135 -0.98 -3.02 -9.94
N GLY A 136 -0.28 -3.85 -10.69
CA GLY A 136 0.25 -3.55 -12.02
C GLY A 136 1.38 -4.51 -12.36
N TRP A 137 2.15 -4.18 -13.40
CA TRP A 137 3.32 -4.98 -13.84
C TRP A 137 4.27 -5.36 -12.70
N THR A 138 4.43 -4.44 -11.75
CA THR A 138 5.08 -4.72 -10.46
C THR A 138 4.08 -4.43 -9.35
N PHE A 139 3.91 -5.40 -8.45
CA PHE A 139 3.14 -5.18 -7.23
C PHE A 139 3.98 -4.32 -6.28
N LYS A 140 3.43 -3.19 -5.84
CA LYS A 140 4.12 -2.28 -4.91
C LYS A 140 3.33 -2.13 -3.62
N THR A 141 4.04 -2.23 -2.50
CA THR A 141 3.49 -1.99 -1.16
C THR A 141 4.20 -0.79 -0.55
N ILE A 142 3.44 0.22 -0.14
CA ILE A 142 3.93 1.41 0.55
C ILE A 142 3.45 1.33 2.00
N ILE A 143 4.40 1.12 2.91
CA ILE A 143 4.15 1.00 4.35
C ILE A 143 4.67 2.27 5.03
N PRO A 144 3.78 3.12 5.60
CA PRO A 144 4.21 4.28 6.35
C PRO A 144 4.81 3.85 7.68
N LEU A 145 5.98 4.39 8.03
CA LEU A 145 6.60 4.16 9.32
C LEU A 145 6.18 5.27 10.30
N PRO A 146 5.87 4.94 11.57
CA PRO A 146 5.62 5.95 12.58
C PRO A 146 6.87 6.82 12.80
N ASP A 147 6.66 8.11 13.00
CA ASP A 147 7.72 9.04 13.36
C ASP A 147 8.28 8.64 14.73
N ARG A 148 9.57 8.27 14.81
CA ARG A 148 10.19 7.73 16.03
C ARG A 148 10.01 8.64 17.26
N LYS A 149 9.81 9.95 17.05
CA LYS A 149 9.51 10.92 18.12
C LYS A 149 8.07 10.86 18.65
N ALA A 150 7.11 10.42 17.84
CA ALA A 150 5.68 10.41 18.21
C ALA A 150 5.31 9.22 19.13
N ILE A 151 6.01 8.09 19.01
CA ILE A 151 5.77 6.89 19.85
C ILE A 151 6.00 7.20 21.33
N ALA A 152 7.07 7.93 21.66
CA ALA A 152 7.39 8.30 23.05
C ALA A 152 6.34 9.21 23.73
N ILE A 153 5.57 9.98 22.96
CA ILE A 153 4.55 10.90 23.48
C ILE A 153 3.18 10.21 23.64
N SER A 154 2.90 9.17 22.84
CA SER A 154 1.61 8.47 22.92
C SER A 154 1.48 7.64 24.20
N ASP A 155 2.55 6.99 24.64
CA ASP A 155 2.56 6.16 25.86
C ASP A 155 2.43 6.97 27.16
N THR A 156 2.64 8.29 27.13
CA THR A 156 2.52 9.16 28.30
C THR A 156 1.17 9.88 28.43
N ILE A 157 0.29 9.79 27.41
CA ILE A 157 -1.02 10.46 27.43
C ILE A 157 -2.13 9.42 27.38
N SER A 158 -2.63 9.03 28.56
CA SER A 158 -3.79 8.15 28.74
C SER A 158 -4.93 8.54 27.78
N ASP A 159 -5.51 7.56 27.10
CA ASP A 159 -6.59 7.75 26.10
C ASP A 159 -7.81 8.49 26.67
N THR A 160 -8.04 8.36 27.98
CA THR A 160 -9.05 9.13 28.74
C THR A 160 -8.86 10.64 28.63
N VAL A 161 -7.62 11.12 28.53
CA VAL A 161 -7.28 12.54 28.39
C VAL A 161 -7.54 12.99 26.95
N LYS A 162 -7.17 12.18 25.95
CA LYS A 162 -7.42 12.50 24.53
C LYS A 162 -8.92 12.60 24.24
N GLU A 163 -9.71 11.68 24.78
CA GLU A 163 -11.17 11.68 24.61
C GLU A 163 -11.81 12.91 25.25
N ARG A 164 -11.37 13.27 26.47
CA ARG A 164 -11.89 14.45 27.19
C ARG A 164 -11.56 15.77 26.50
N LEU A 165 -10.33 15.93 26.01
CA LEU A 165 -9.93 17.12 25.24
C LEU A 165 -10.73 17.24 23.94
N SER A 166 -10.98 16.11 23.26
CA SER A 166 -11.78 16.07 22.04
C SER A 166 -13.24 16.48 22.30
N LYS A 167 -13.83 16.04 23.43
CA LYS A 167 -15.17 16.47 23.86
C LYS A 167 -15.22 17.96 24.17
N ALA A 168 -14.22 18.51 24.85
CA ALA A 168 -14.13 19.94 25.16
C ALA A 168 -14.11 20.81 23.88
N VAL A 169 -13.31 20.43 22.88
CA VAL A 169 -13.27 21.13 21.58
C VAL A 169 -14.60 21.06 20.85
N LYS A 170 -15.28 19.91 20.86
CA LYS A 170 -16.62 19.77 20.27
C LYS A 170 -17.66 20.67 20.95
N LEU A 171 -17.63 20.77 22.28
CA LEU A 171 -18.55 21.65 23.01
C LEU A 171 -18.36 23.12 22.65
N LEU A 172 -17.11 23.57 22.51
CA LEU A 172 -16.79 24.94 22.09
C LEU A 172 -17.14 25.23 20.63
N LEU A 173 -17.25 24.20 19.78
CA LEU A 173 -17.76 24.32 18.43
C LEU A 173 -19.28 24.50 18.40
N THR A 174 -20.01 23.77 19.25
CA THR A 174 -21.48 23.84 19.33
C THR A 174 -21.97 25.07 20.09
N TYR A 175 -21.26 25.47 21.14
CA TYR A 175 -21.60 26.58 22.02
C TYR A 175 -20.38 27.51 22.19
N PRO A 176 -20.16 28.45 21.26
CA PRO A 176 -19.06 29.40 21.38
C PRO A 176 -19.32 30.36 22.55
N GLY A 177 -18.29 30.65 23.36
CA GLY A 177 -18.39 31.57 24.50
C GLY A 177 -18.70 30.91 25.85
N LEU A 178 -18.54 29.59 25.97
CA LEU A 178 -18.72 28.89 27.25
C LEU A 178 -17.75 29.38 28.33
N LYS A 179 -18.24 29.45 29.56
CA LYS A 179 -17.43 29.70 30.76
C LYS A 179 -16.85 28.41 31.33
N VAL A 180 -15.83 28.52 32.19
CA VAL A 180 -15.21 27.37 32.86
C VAL A 180 -16.24 26.56 33.65
N ASN A 181 -17.17 27.22 34.35
CA ASN A 181 -18.20 26.54 35.14
C ASN A 181 -19.15 25.72 34.26
N GLU A 182 -19.54 26.25 33.10
CA GLU A 182 -20.42 25.55 32.15
C GLU A 182 -19.70 24.38 31.48
N LEU A 183 -18.39 24.49 31.26
CA LEU A 183 -17.56 23.37 30.78
C LEU A 183 -17.42 22.29 31.85
N VAL A 184 -17.29 22.65 33.12
CA VAL A 184 -17.22 21.72 34.26
C VAL A 184 -18.50 20.89 34.34
N GLU A 185 -19.67 21.51 34.24
CA GLU A 185 -20.95 20.81 34.25
C GLU A 185 -21.11 19.90 33.03
N LYS A 186 -20.81 20.39 31.82
CA LYS A 186 -21.01 19.63 30.58
C LYS A 186 -19.98 18.51 30.37
N LEU A 187 -18.79 18.62 30.96
CA LEU A 187 -17.75 17.59 30.88
C LEU A 187 -17.73 16.68 32.11
N GLU A 188 -18.56 16.94 33.13
CA GLU A 188 -18.63 16.21 34.40
C GLU A 188 -17.25 16.08 35.08
N VAL A 189 -16.47 17.17 35.08
CA VAL A 189 -15.10 17.18 35.63
C VAL A 189 -14.86 18.28 36.64
N SER A 190 -13.87 18.10 37.52
CA SER A 190 -13.49 19.16 38.46
C SER A 190 -12.96 20.42 37.76
N GLU A 191 -13.17 21.58 38.37
CA GLU A 191 -12.70 22.88 37.87
C GLU A 191 -11.19 22.89 37.58
N ARG A 192 -10.41 22.22 38.45
CA ARG A 192 -8.97 22.03 38.27
C ARG A 192 -8.64 21.24 37.00
N THR A 193 -9.44 20.23 36.68
CA THR A 193 -9.26 19.41 35.48
C THR A 193 -9.65 20.19 34.22
N ALA A 194 -10.77 20.91 34.25
CA ALA A 194 -11.20 21.75 33.14
C ALA A 194 -10.17 22.84 32.81
N LYS A 195 -9.64 23.54 33.82
CA LYS A 195 -8.57 24.53 33.63
C LYS A 195 -7.30 23.92 33.06
N ARG A 196 -6.87 22.77 33.58
CA ARG A 196 -5.69 22.05 33.07
C ARG A 196 -5.87 21.63 31.61
N ASP A 197 -7.06 21.17 31.26
CA ASP A 197 -7.37 20.75 29.90
C ASP A 197 -7.42 21.94 28.94
N LEU A 198 -8.01 23.06 29.35
CA LEU A 198 -8.00 24.33 28.59
C LEU A 198 -6.57 24.85 28.37
N GLU A 199 -5.68 24.76 29.36
CA GLU A 199 -4.27 25.10 29.18
C GLU A 199 -3.59 24.20 28.14
N LYS A 200 -3.89 22.90 28.12
CA LYS A 200 -3.34 21.97 27.12
C LYS A 200 -3.80 22.29 25.69
N ILE A 201 -4.99 22.86 25.52
CA ILE A 201 -5.54 23.23 24.20
C ILE A 201 -5.51 24.74 23.94
N ARG A 202 -4.74 25.51 24.72
CA ARG A 202 -4.64 26.97 24.58
C ARG A 202 -4.21 27.45 23.19
N ALA A 203 -3.52 26.62 22.40
CA ALA A 203 -3.21 26.94 21.00
C ALA A 203 -4.44 26.90 20.08
N LEU A 204 -5.51 26.23 20.52
CA LEU A 204 -6.75 25.97 19.77
C LEU A 204 -7.94 26.79 20.28
N VAL A 205 -7.87 27.29 21.51
CA VAL A 205 -8.93 28.05 22.17
C VAL A 205 -8.40 29.40 22.64
N GLU A 206 -9.25 30.41 22.59
CA GLU A 206 -8.95 31.74 23.09
C GLU A 206 -10.10 32.28 23.93
N TYR A 207 -9.75 33.04 24.96
CA TYR A 207 -10.73 33.70 25.81
C TYR A 207 -11.07 35.07 25.22
N ARG A 208 -12.33 35.29 24.83
CA ARG A 208 -12.81 36.59 24.33
C ARG A 208 -13.76 37.21 25.35
N GLY A 209 -13.56 38.50 25.67
CA GLY A 209 -14.41 39.29 26.56
C GLY A 209 -13.79 39.67 27.91
N SER A 210 -14.58 40.31 28.77
CA SER A 210 -14.12 40.76 30.10
C SER A 210 -13.97 39.60 31.08
N LYS A 211 -13.13 39.71 32.12
CA LYS A 211 -12.97 38.65 33.14
C LYS A 211 -14.28 38.20 33.83
N LYS A 212 -15.34 39.02 33.79
CA LYS A 212 -16.66 38.70 34.39
C LYS A 212 -17.69 38.17 33.38
N THR A 213 -17.57 38.52 32.10
CA THR A 213 -18.58 38.21 31.07
C THR A 213 -18.04 37.44 29.86
N GLY A 214 -16.73 37.32 29.73
CA GLY A 214 -16.08 36.62 28.62
C GLY A 214 -16.13 35.11 28.76
N GLY A 215 -15.88 34.44 27.64
CA GLY A 215 -15.92 32.99 27.51
C GLY A 215 -14.87 32.48 26.54
N TYR A 216 -14.77 31.16 26.41
CA TYR A 216 -13.81 30.50 25.53
C TYR A 216 -14.42 30.29 24.13
N PHE A 217 -13.61 30.56 23.12
CA PHE A 217 -13.92 30.41 21.70
C PHE A 217 -12.82 29.58 21.04
N LEU A 218 -13.14 28.89 19.94
CA LEU A 218 -12.12 28.29 19.09
C LEU A 218 -11.40 29.39 18.32
N THR A 219 -10.08 29.24 18.14
CA THR A 219 -9.29 30.19 17.34
C THR A 219 -9.70 30.13 15.87
N ASP A 220 -9.57 31.25 15.15
CA ASP A 220 -9.93 31.35 13.74
C ASP A 220 -9.14 30.33 12.88
N HIS A 221 -7.89 30.06 13.24
CA HIS A 221 -7.07 29.01 12.63
C HIS A 221 -7.70 27.61 12.73
N MET A 222 -8.34 27.29 13.85
CA MET A 222 -9.00 26.01 14.04
C MET A 222 -10.34 25.91 13.33
N LEU A 223 -11.10 27.00 13.27
CA LEU A 223 -12.33 27.07 12.49
C LEU A 223 -12.04 26.86 11.00
N LEU A 224 -11.02 27.52 10.46
CA LEU A 224 -10.59 27.34 9.05
C LEU A 224 -10.11 25.91 8.75
N LYS A 225 -9.43 25.27 9.71
CA LYS A 225 -8.96 23.89 9.55
C LYS A 225 -10.12 22.89 9.59
N LEU A 226 -11.13 23.13 10.43
CA LEU A 226 -12.33 22.32 10.49
C LEU A 226 -13.20 22.48 9.24
N ASP A 227 -13.27 23.68 8.67
CA ASP A 227 -14.01 23.94 7.44
C ASP A 227 -13.39 23.19 6.24
N LYS A 228 -12.06 23.27 6.07
CA LYS A 228 -11.32 22.48 5.07
C LYS A 228 -11.48 20.96 5.20
N LEU A 229 -11.77 20.46 6.40
CA LEU A 229 -12.03 19.03 6.63
C LEU A 229 -13.47 18.64 6.27
N LYS A 230 -14.42 19.58 6.31
CA LYS A 230 -15.81 19.34 5.89
C LYS A 230 -15.99 19.45 4.37
N THR A 231 -15.20 20.25 3.68
CA THR A 231 -15.27 20.43 2.21
C THR A 231 -14.63 19.29 1.41
N ASN A 232 -13.91 18.36 2.06
CA ASN A 232 -13.22 17.24 1.40
C ASN A 232 -14.03 15.93 1.42
N TYR A 233 -15.36 16.01 1.53
CA TYR A 233 -16.30 14.90 1.32
C TYR A 233 -17.39 15.34 0.34
#